data_AF-A0A915CZK7-F1
#
_entry.id   AF-A0A915CZK7-F1
#
_cell.length_a   1.000
_cell.length_b   1.000
_cell.length_c   1.000
_cell.angle_alpha   90.00
_cell.angle_beta   90.00
_cell.angle_gamma   90.00
#
_symmetry.space_group_name_H-M   'P 1'
#
loop_
_entity.id
_entity.type
_entity.pdbx_description
1 polymer ?
#
loop_
_entity_poly.entity_id
_entity_poly.type
_entity_poly.pdbx_seq_one_letter_code
_entity_poly.pdbx_strand_id
1 'polypeptide(L)'
;MLAETQIISEEDSLKIINGLSEIQKEIEAGKFQFSDDLEDIHMNIESGLSQLIGAESAGRLHTARSRNDQVATDLKLWTKKAFKTAFEAVQELVVVLLDMARQHTNTIMPGFTHLQCAQPVTFAHHCMAYVEMLGKDLSRIEDAIKRMDECPLGAG
;
A
#
# COMPACT_ATOMS: atom_id res chain seq x y z
N MET A 1 22.35 4.22 -5.76
CA MET A 1 22.73 5.34 -4.87
C MET A 1 24.11 5.12 -4.24
N LEU A 2 24.30 4.29 -3.21
CA LEU A 2 25.61 4.19 -2.51
C LEU A 2 26.79 3.80 -3.41
N ALA A 3 26.60 2.88 -4.35
CA ALA A 3 27.64 2.50 -5.32
C ALA A 3 27.88 3.59 -6.37
N GLU A 4 26.83 4.26 -6.81
CA GLU A 4 26.90 5.37 -7.78
C GLU A 4 27.66 6.57 -7.19
N THR A 5 27.57 6.78 -5.88
CA THR A 5 28.35 7.78 -5.14
C THR A 5 29.68 7.26 -4.62
N GLN A 6 30.07 6.03 -5.00
CA GLN A 6 31.34 5.39 -4.66
C GLN A 6 31.59 5.20 -3.15
N ILE A 7 30.53 5.22 -2.34
CA ILE A 7 30.59 4.93 -0.90
C ILE A 7 30.84 3.43 -0.67
N ILE A 8 30.31 2.58 -1.55
CA ILE A 8 30.54 1.14 -1.56
C ILE A 8 31.04 0.70 -2.94
N SER A 9 31.72 -0.45 -2.99
CA SER A 9 32.15 -1.05 -4.25
C SER A 9 30.96 -1.56 -5.07
N GLU A 10 31.11 -1.66 -6.39
CA GLU A 10 30.10 -2.30 -7.25
C GLU A 10 29.90 -3.76 -6.88
N GLU A 11 30.95 -4.46 -6.45
CA GLU A 11 30.88 -5.85 -5.99
C GLU A 11 29.99 -5.98 -4.76
N ASP A 12 30.16 -5.13 -3.74
CA ASP A 12 29.32 -5.14 -2.54
C ASP A 12 27.88 -4.77 -2.88
N SER A 13 27.68 -3.79 -3.77
CA SER A 13 26.36 -3.41 -4.24
C SER A 13 25.62 -4.59 -4.89
N LEU A 14 26.30 -5.34 -5.75
CA LEU A 14 25.74 -6.53 -6.39
C LEU A 14 25.43 -7.64 -5.38
N LYS A 15 26.32 -7.87 -4.40
CA LYS A 15 26.05 -8.83 -3.30
C LYS A 15 24.80 -8.44 -2.51
N ILE A 16 24.67 -7.16 -2.14
CA ILE A 16 23.51 -6.66 -1.40
C ILE A 16 22.22 -6.83 -2.21
N ILE A 17 22.21 -6.41 -3.48
CA ILE A 17 21.02 -6.53 -4.34
C ILE A 17 20.60 -7.99 -4.50
N ASN A 18 21.55 -8.88 -4.77
CA ASN A 18 21.27 -10.30 -4.95
C ASN A 18 20.79 -10.95 -3.64
N GLY A 19 21.41 -10.61 -2.51
CA GLY A 19 21.00 -11.11 -1.19
C GLY A 19 19.58 -10.66 -0.83
N LEU A 20 19.26 -9.37 -1.03
CA LEU A 20 17.91 -8.85 -0.82
C LEU A 20 16.87 -9.50 -1.75
N SER A 21 17.24 -9.75 -3.01
CA SER A 21 16.37 -10.46 -3.95
C SER A 21 16.11 -11.90 -3.53
N GLU A 22 17.09 -12.58 -2.95
CA GLU A 22 16.90 -13.94 -2.42
C GLU A 22 15.99 -13.94 -1.18
N ILE A 23 16.21 -13.01 -0.24
CA ILE A 23 15.33 -12.82 0.92
C ILE A 23 13.89 -12.58 0.47
N GLN A 24 13.69 -11.72 -0.53
CA GLN A 24 12.36 -11.46 -1.08
C GLN A 24 11.69 -12.76 -1.56
N LYS A 25 12.40 -13.61 -2.34
CA LYS A 25 11.85 -14.89 -2.81
C LYS A 25 11.54 -15.83 -1.66
N GLU A 26 12.38 -15.88 -0.62
CA GLU A 26 12.13 -16.71 0.55
C GLU A 26 10.88 -16.25 1.31
N ILE A 27 10.66 -14.95 1.44
CA ILE A 27 9.45 -14.38 2.06
C ILE A 27 8.21 -14.74 1.22
N GLU A 28 8.26 -14.53 -0.09
CA GLU A 28 7.16 -14.85 -1.01
C GLU A 28 6.83 -16.35 -1.03
N ALA A 29 7.84 -17.21 -0.83
CA ALA A 29 7.66 -18.65 -0.71
C ALA A 29 7.26 -19.12 0.70
N GLY A 30 7.15 -18.22 1.68
CA GLY A 30 6.85 -18.55 3.08
C GLY A 30 7.95 -19.35 3.79
N LYS A 31 9.20 -19.25 3.31
CA LYS A 31 10.37 -19.98 3.83
C LYS A 31 11.25 -19.13 4.75
N PHE A 32 11.22 -17.81 4.57
CA PHE A 32 12.00 -16.89 5.41
C PHE A 32 11.53 -16.99 6.86
N GLN A 33 12.47 -17.23 7.77
CA GLN A 33 12.20 -17.37 9.21
C GLN A 33 12.33 -16.00 9.88
N PHE A 34 11.20 -15.40 10.24
CA PHE A 34 11.18 -14.22 11.09
C PHE A 34 11.45 -14.63 12.55
N SER A 35 12.17 -13.77 13.27
CA SER A 35 12.43 -13.93 14.70
C SER A 35 11.80 -12.79 15.48
N ASP A 36 11.04 -13.15 16.53
CA ASP A 36 10.47 -12.20 17.51
C ASP A 36 11.54 -11.64 18.47
N ASP A 37 12.73 -12.25 18.50
CA ASP A 37 13.88 -11.72 19.26
C ASP A 37 14.46 -10.45 18.62
N LEU A 38 14.13 -10.19 17.35
CA LEU A 38 14.53 -8.99 16.63
C LEU A 38 13.42 -7.94 16.73
N GLU A 39 13.80 -6.70 17.01
CA GLU A 39 12.87 -5.62 17.39
C GLU A 39 11.77 -5.36 16.35
N ASP A 40 12.12 -5.44 15.06
CA ASP A 40 11.20 -5.15 13.98
C ASP A 40 11.55 -5.90 12.68
N ILE A 41 10.76 -5.62 11.63
CA ILE A 41 10.91 -6.20 10.31
C ILE A 41 12.26 -5.84 9.67
N HIS A 42 12.75 -4.63 9.88
CA HIS A 42 14.00 -4.20 9.28
C HIS A 42 15.18 -4.96 9.88
N MET A 43 15.20 -5.16 11.20
CA MET A 43 16.21 -6.01 11.84
C MET A 43 16.18 -7.46 11.33
N ASN A 44 14.98 -7.98 11.06
CA ASN A 44 14.83 -9.30 10.44
C ASN A 44 15.51 -9.37 9.07
N ILE A 45 15.26 -8.39 8.20
CA ILE A 45 15.89 -8.33 6.86
C ILE A 45 17.41 -8.12 6.98
N GLU A 46 17.87 -7.26 7.89
CA GLU A 46 19.29 -6.96 8.11
C GLU A 46 20.07 -8.18 8.62
N SER A 47 19.46 -8.92 9.57
CA SER A 47 20.00 -10.17 10.09
C SER A 47 20.07 -11.23 8.99
N GLY A 48 18.98 -11.43 8.24
CA GLY A 48 18.94 -12.36 7.12
C GLY A 48 19.98 -12.04 6.04
N LEU A 49 20.13 -10.75 5.70
CA LEU A 49 21.12 -10.32 4.72
C LEU A 49 22.54 -10.58 5.22
N SER A 50 22.82 -10.27 6.48
CA SER A 50 24.13 -10.53 7.10
C SER A 50 24.49 -12.02 7.12
N GLN A 51 23.51 -12.90 7.31
CA GLN A 51 23.71 -14.35 7.25
C GLN A 51 24.02 -14.84 5.82
N LEU A 52 23.42 -14.22 4.79
CA LEU A 52 23.59 -14.64 3.40
C LEU A 52 24.90 -14.13 2.77
N ILE A 53 25.28 -12.88 3.01
CA ILE A 53 26.39 -12.23 2.29
C ILE A 53 27.56 -11.81 3.21
N GLY A 54 27.46 -12.12 4.50
CA GLY A 54 28.43 -11.72 5.52
C GLY A 54 28.15 -10.33 6.09
N ALA A 55 28.43 -10.18 7.39
CA ALA A 55 28.13 -8.97 8.14
C ALA A 55 28.84 -7.72 7.61
N GLU A 56 30.04 -7.84 7.05
CA GLU A 56 30.78 -6.69 6.50
C GLU A 56 30.07 -6.10 5.28
N SER A 57 29.76 -6.91 4.26
CA SER A 57 29.07 -6.43 3.05
C SER A 57 27.63 -5.99 3.37
N ALA A 58 26.91 -6.71 4.24
CA ALA A 58 25.56 -6.32 4.64
C ALA A 58 25.54 -5.00 5.43
N GLY A 59 26.48 -4.81 6.36
CA GLY A 59 26.56 -3.62 7.21
C GLY A 59 26.77 -2.32 6.43
N ARG A 60 27.38 -2.39 5.25
CA ARG A 60 27.58 -1.23 4.37
C ARG A 60 26.27 -0.61 3.90
N LEU A 61 25.17 -1.37 3.84
CA LEU A 61 23.83 -0.88 3.46
C LEU A 61 23.26 0.18 4.42
N HIS A 62 23.76 0.26 5.65
CA HIS A 62 23.34 1.28 6.63
C HIS A 62 24.01 2.63 6.42
N THR A 63 25.03 2.70 5.56
CA THR A 63 25.78 3.93 5.38
C THR A 63 24.89 4.99 4.77
N ALA A 64 24.87 6.19 5.39
CA ALA A 64 24.02 7.31 4.98
C ALA A 64 22.51 6.98 4.94
N ARG A 65 22.05 6.09 5.83
CA ARG A 65 20.63 5.74 6.00
C ARG A 65 20.21 5.95 7.45
N SER A 66 19.08 6.61 7.68
CA SER A 66 18.45 6.66 8.99
C SER A 66 17.33 5.61 9.08
N ARG A 67 16.96 5.19 10.29
CA ARG A 67 15.76 4.36 10.46
C ARG A 67 14.49 5.18 10.25
N ASN A 68 14.53 6.47 10.56
CA ASN A 68 13.36 7.34 10.55
C ASN A 68 12.83 7.57 9.12
N ASP A 69 13.71 7.91 8.18
CA ASP A 69 13.35 8.13 6.79
C ASP A 69 13.05 6.81 6.06
N GLN A 70 13.73 5.72 6.43
CA GLN A 70 13.40 4.36 5.97
C GLN A 70 11.98 3.96 6.35
N VAL A 71 11.60 4.04 7.64
CA VAL A 71 10.25 3.67 8.11
C VAL A 71 9.19 4.54 7.43
N ALA A 72 9.43 5.84 7.31
CA ALA A 72 8.51 6.74 6.61
C ALA A 72 8.34 6.35 5.13
N THR A 73 9.43 5.94 4.46
CA THR A 73 9.41 5.49 3.07
C THR A 73 8.60 4.22 2.92
N ASP A 74 8.87 3.21 3.75
CA ASP A 74 8.19 1.92 3.71
C ASP A 74 6.69 2.08 3.97
N LEU A 75 6.31 2.89 4.96
CA LEU A 75 4.91 3.15 5.28
C LEU A 75 4.19 3.87 4.13
N LYS A 76 4.81 4.86 3.49
CA LYS A 76 4.22 5.55 2.33
C LYS A 76 4.03 4.58 1.16
N LEU A 77 5.03 3.76 0.84
CA LEU A 77 4.95 2.78 -0.25
C LEU A 77 3.84 1.75 -0.01
N TRP A 78 3.78 1.20 1.21
CA TRP A 78 2.74 0.26 1.61
C TRP A 78 1.34 0.89 1.56
N THR A 79 1.19 2.08 2.14
CA THR A 79 -0.11 2.78 2.20
C THR A 79 -0.58 3.18 0.81
N LYS A 80 0.32 3.62 -0.08
CA LYS A 80 0.00 3.88 -1.50
C LYS A 80 -0.52 2.63 -2.21
N LYS A 81 0.09 1.46 -1.98
CA LYS A 81 -0.38 0.18 -2.53
C LYS A 81 -1.76 -0.18 -1.97
N ALA A 82 -1.96 -0.08 -0.66
CA ALA A 82 -3.23 -0.37 -0.01
C ALA A 82 -4.37 0.53 -0.53
N PHE A 83 -4.11 1.83 -0.73
CA PHE A 83 -5.09 2.75 -1.30
C PHE A 83 -5.45 2.43 -2.76
N LYS A 84 -4.49 1.96 -3.57
CA LYS A 84 -4.81 1.49 -4.94
C LYS A 84 -5.74 0.28 -4.91
N THR A 85 -5.47 -0.70 -4.06
CA THR A 85 -6.36 -1.87 -3.88
C THR A 85 -7.75 -1.45 -3.39
N ALA A 86 -7.83 -0.52 -2.43
CA ALA A 86 -9.10 -0.01 -1.94
C ALA A 86 -9.87 0.76 -3.02
N PHE A 87 -9.18 1.55 -3.85
CA PHE A 87 -9.77 2.26 -4.98
C PHE A 87 -10.44 1.30 -5.96
N GLU A 88 -9.73 0.23 -6.37
CA GLU A 88 -10.25 -0.78 -7.29
C GLU A 88 -11.51 -1.47 -6.73
N ALA A 89 -11.49 -1.86 -5.45
CA ALA A 89 -12.64 -2.50 -4.80
C ALA A 89 -13.86 -1.57 -4.69
N VAL A 90 -13.64 -0.29 -4.33
CA VAL A 90 -14.72 0.71 -4.27
C VAL A 90 -15.27 1.01 -5.66
N GLN A 91 -14.40 1.08 -6.67
CA GLN A 91 -14.82 1.27 -8.06
C GLN A 91 -15.67 0.10 -8.57
N GLU A 92 -15.31 -1.14 -8.25
CA GLU A 92 -16.12 -2.32 -8.56
C GLU A 92 -17.51 -2.24 -7.92
N LEU A 93 -17.59 -1.86 -6.64
CA LEU A 93 -18.87 -1.65 -5.94
C LEU A 93 -19.72 -0.56 -6.62
N VAL A 94 -19.10 0.54 -7.05
CA VAL A 94 -19.80 1.60 -7.79
C VAL A 94 -20.39 1.05 -9.09
N VAL A 95 -19.65 0.23 -9.84
CA VAL A 95 -20.16 -0.41 -11.07
C VAL A 95 -21.36 -1.30 -10.77
N VAL A 96 -21.28 -2.14 -9.72
CA VAL A 96 -22.41 -3.00 -9.30
C VAL A 96 -23.64 -2.16 -8.93
N LEU A 97 -23.48 -1.06 -8.19
CA LEU A 97 -24.59 -0.16 -7.84
C LEU A 97 -25.20 0.53 -9.06
N LEU A 98 -24.37 0.91 -10.04
CA LEU A 98 -24.83 1.49 -11.31
C LEU A 98 -25.65 0.48 -12.13
N ASP A 99 -25.22 -0.77 -12.18
CA ASP A 99 -25.95 -1.83 -12.88
C ASP A 99 -27.28 -2.14 -12.21
N MET A 100 -27.30 -2.21 -10.87
CA MET A 100 -28.55 -2.34 -10.10
C MET A 100 -29.49 -1.15 -10.35
N ALA A 101 -28.96 0.08 -10.34
CA ALA A 101 -29.76 1.27 -10.61
C ALA A 101 -30.37 1.23 -12.02
N ARG A 102 -29.60 0.81 -13.03
CA ARG A 102 -30.07 0.68 -14.42
C ARG A 102 -31.20 -0.33 -14.56
N GLN A 103 -31.12 -1.46 -13.87
CA GLN A 103 -32.16 -2.50 -13.91
C GLN A 103 -33.46 -2.07 -13.22
N HIS A 104 -33.39 -1.14 -12.28
CA HIS A 104 -34.49 -0.78 -11.39
C HIS A 104 -34.93 0.69 -11.49
N THR A 105 -34.80 1.30 -12.67
CA THR A 105 -35.16 2.71 -12.91
C THR A 105 -36.61 3.04 -12.60
N ASN A 106 -37.52 2.08 -12.77
CA ASN A 106 -38.96 2.25 -12.51
C ASN A 106 -39.46 1.48 -11.27
N THR A 107 -38.58 0.78 -10.56
CA THR A 107 -38.97 0.05 -9.34
C THR A 107 -39.18 1.04 -8.21
N ILE A 108 -40.43 1.23 -7.78
CA ILE A 108 -40.79 2.15 -6.69
C ILE A 108 -40.52 1.48 -5.34
N MET A 109 -39.98 2.25 -4.40
CA MET A 109 -39.82 1.89 -2.99
C MET A 109 -40.20 3.08 -2.09
N PRO A 110 -40.50 2.87 -0.80
CA PRO A 110 -40.62 3.97 0.15
C PRO A 110 -39.25 4.64 0.36
N GLY A 111 -39.18 5.96 0.24
CA GLY A 111 -38.07 6.73 0.79
C GLY A 111 -38.22 6.88 2.30
N PHE A 112 -37.12 6.97 3.03
CA PHE A 112 -37.13 7.02 4.50
C PHE A 112 -36.47 8.28 5.04
N THR A 113 -37.12 8.89 6.04
CA THR A 113 -36.52 9.90 6.92
C THR A 113 -36.80 9.48 8.36
N HIS A 114 -35.81 9.54 9.26
CA HIS A 114 -35.92 8.97 10.61
C HIS A 114 -36.43 7.51 10.63
N LEU A 115 -36.09 6.73 9.60
CA LEU A 115 -36.59 5.36 9.39
C LEU A 115 -38.12 5.23 9.26
N GLN A 116 -38.82 6.33 8.99
CA GLN A 116 -40.25 6.34 8.68
C GLN A 116 -40.47 6.56 7.18
N CYS A 117 -41.51 5.94 6.63
CA CYS A 117 -41.89 6.15 5.24
C CYS A 117 -42.22 7.62 4.98
N ALA A 118 -41.53 8.21 4.02
CA ALA A 118 -41.71 9.58 3.56
C ALA A 118 -42.35 9.56 2.16
N GLN A 119 -41.61 10.00 1.14
CA GLN A 119 -42.08 10.05 -0.24
C GLN A 119 -41.66 8.79 -1.01
N PRO A 120 -42.44 8.34 -2.00
CA PRO A 120 -42.00 7.30 -2.94
C PRO A 120 -40.76 7.75 -3.71
N VAL A 121 -39.78 6.85 -3.82
CA VAL A 121 -38.58 7.03 -4.66
C VAL A 121 -38.39 5.79 -5.52
N THR A 122 -37.50 5.84 -6.51
CA THR A 122 -37.10 4.62 -7.22
C THR A 122 -35.92 3.96 -6.52
N PHE A 123 -35.84 2.63 -6.58
CA PHE A 123 -34.68 1.90 -6.07
C PHE A 123 -33.39 2.35 -6.77
N ALA A 124 -33.48 2.70 -8.06
CA ALA A 124 -32.39 3.35 -8.77
C ALA A 124 -31.91 4.65 -8.12
N HIS A 125 -32.83 5.54 -7.71
CA HIS A 125 -32.46 6.78 -7.01
C HIS A 125 -31.75 6.49 -5.68
N HIS A 126 -32.19 5.45 -4.96
CA HIS A 126 -31.54 5.00 -3.74
C HIS A 126 -30.12 4.48 -3.98
N CYS A 127 -29.91 3.62 -5.00
CA CYS A 127 -28.58 3.15 -5.40
C CYS A 127 -27.66 4.32 -5.81
N MET A 128 -28.17 5.27 -6.60
CA MET A 128 -27.40 6.43 -7.04
C MET A 128 -26.94 7.32 -5.89
N ALA A 129 -27.69 7.38 -4.78
CA ALA A 129 -27.23 8.09 -3.59
C ALA A 129 -25.92 7.51 -3.05
N TYR A 130 -25.76 6.18 -3.04
CA TYR A 130 -24.51 5.52 -2.64
C TYR A 130 -23.40 5.68 -3.67
N VAL A 131 -23.72 5.65 -4.97
CA VAL A 131 -22.75 5.97 -6.04
C VAL A 131 -22.14 7.35 -5.82
N GLU A 132 -22.96 8.36 -5.54
CA GLU A 132 -22.48 9.72 -5.26
C GLU A 132 -21.64 9.80 -3.99
N MET A 133 -21.99 9.06 -2.94
CA MET A 133 -21.21 8.98 -1.70
C MET A 133 -19.83 8.38 -1.96
N LEU A 134 -19.77 7.21 -2.59
CA LEU A 134 -18.53 6.49 -2.91
C LEU A 134 -17.68 7.24 -3.93
N GLY A 135 -18.28 7.95 -4.88
CA GLY A 135 -17.55 8.79 -5.85
C GLY A 135 -16.72 9.88 -5.16
N LYS A 136 -17.21 10.45 -4.05
CA LYS A 136 -16.43 11.39 -3.23
C LYS A 136 -15.29 10.69 -2.47
N ASP A 137 -15.46 9.43 -2.12
CA ASP A 137 -14.40 8.67 -1.45
C ASP A 137 -13.29 8.28 -2.44
N LEU A 138 -13.65 7.87 -3.65
CA LEU A 138 -12.69 7.63 -4.74
C LEU A 138 -11.83 8.87 -5.00
N SER A 139 -12.43 10.05 -5.09
CA SER A 139 -11.65 11.28 -5.31
C SER A 139 -10.71 11.61 -4.15
N ARG A 140 -11.11 11.35 -2.89
CA ARG A 140 -10.24 11.49 -1.72
C ARG A 140 -9.07 10.51 -1.75
N ILE A 141 -9.30 9.28 -2.20
CA ILE A 141 -8.25 8.26 -2.33
C ILE A 141 -7.22 8.68 -3.38
N GLU A 142 -7.65 9.18 -4.54
CA GLU A 142 -6.74 9.69 -5.59
C GLU A 142 -5.85 10.82 -5.07
N ASP A 143 -6.47 11.75 -4.35
CA ASP A 143 -5.83 12.89 -3.71
C ASP A 143 -4.79 12.45 -2.66
N ALA A 144 -5.12 11.43 -1.87
CA ALA A 144 -4.20 10.83 -0.90
C ALA A 144 -3.02 10.14 -1.59
N ILE A 145 -3.27 9.36 -2.64
CA ILE A 145 -2.24 8.70 -3.45
C ILE A 145 -1.26 9.73 -4.01
N LYS A 146 -1.76 10.85 -4.54
CA LYS A 146 -0.93 11.94 -5.06
C LYS A 146 -0.04 12.55 -3.98
N ARG A 147 -0.56 12.78 -2.78
CA ARG A 147 0.21 13.34 -1.65
C ARG A 147 1.25 12.37 -1.07
N MET A 148 1.02 11.07 -1.17
CA MET A 148 2.00 10.07 -0.76
C MET A 148 3.12 9.86 -1.78
N ASP A 149 3.00 10.37 -3.00
CA ASP A 149 4.02 10.23 -4.05
C ASP A 149 5.21 11.19 -3.90
N GLU A 150 5.64 11.36 -2.66
CA GLU A 150 6.81 12.15 -2.27
C GLU A 150 7.70 11.24 -1.42
N CYS A 151 8.94 11.05 -1.88
CA CYS A 151 9.91 10.16 -1.25
C CYS A 151 10.55 10.85 -0.03
N PRO A 152 10.40 10.29 1.20
CA PRO A 152 11.08 10.83 2.37
C PRO A 152 12.50 10.30 2.56
N LEU A 153 12.91 9.27 1.79
CA LEU A 153 14.24 8.65 1.89
C LEU A 153 15.34 9.68 1.60
N GLY A 154 16.36 9.74 2.46
CA GLY A 154 17.46 10.70 2.38
C GLY A 154 17.27 11.97 3.21
N ALA A 155 16.21 12.05 4.03
CA ALA A 155 15.99 13.16 4.97
C ALA A 155 16.69 12.97 6.33
N GLY A 156 17.28 11.78 6.55
CA GLY A 156 17.95 11.39 7.80
C GLY A 156 19.41 11.80 7.91
#